data_AF-A0A318NA10-F1
#
_entry.id   AF-A0A318NA10-F1
#
_cell.length_a   1.000
_cell.length_b   1.000
_cell.length_c   1.000
_cell.angle_alpha   90.00
_cell.angle_beta   90.00
_cell.angle_gamma   90.00
#
_symmetry.space_group_name_H-M   'P 1'
#
loop_
_entity.id
_entity.type
_entity.pdbx_description
1 polymer ?
#
loop_
_entity_poly.entity_id
_entity_poly.type
_entity_poly.pdbx_seq_one_letter_code
_entity_poly.pdbx_strand_id
1 'polypeptide(L)'
;GDQAARYARTREFLQIVRRLWTDDTVTYRGEHFSVTDPTLAARPVVRGERKHPPLYFGGASAAAEEVAATEADVQLFWGEPLDDVAERIERLRQLSEKLGRE
;
A
#
# COMPACT_ATOMS: atom_id res chain seq x y z
N GLY A 1 21.56 -0.94 -4.63
CA GLY A 1 20.35 -1.40 -5.33
C GLY A 1 19.41 -0.24 -5.49
N ASP A 2 18.76 -0.12 -6.65
CA ASP A 2 17.89 1.01 -6.99
C ASP A 2 16.70 1.14 -6.03
N GLN A 3 16.48 2.35 -5.50
CA GLN A 3 15.42 2.66 -4.56
C GLN A 3 14.04 2.61 -5.22
N ALA A 4 13.93 3.06 -6.47
CA ALA A 4 12.67 3.04 -7.21
C ALA A 4 12.18 1.60 -7.42
N ALA A 5 13.05 0.72 -7.91
CA ALA A 5 12.74 -0.69 -8.09
C ALA A 5 12.28 -1.40 -6.79
N ARG A 6 12.83 -1.02 -5.62
CA ARG A 6 12.40 -1.60 -4.34
C ARG A 6 10.96 -1.20 -3.98
N TYR A 7 10.56 0.05 -4.22
CA TYR A 7 9.21 0.51 -3.93
C TYR A 7 8.20 0.03 -4.97
N ALA A 8 8.57 -0.04 -6.25
CA ALA A 8 7.76 -0.66 -7.29
C ALA A 8 7.42 -2.12 -6.94
N ARG A 9 8.43 -2.92 -6.56
CA ARG A 9 8.22 -4.30 -6.07
C ARG A 9 7.32 -4.36 -4.84
N THR A 10 7.48 -3.43 -3.90
CA THR A 10 6.64 -3.39 -2.69
C THR A 10 5.19 -3.07 -3.01
N ARG A 11 4.96 -2.16 -3.96
CA ARG A 11 3.62 -1.83 -4.47
C ARG A 11 2.93 -3.07 -5.02
N GLU A 12 3.59 -3.79 -5.93
CA GLU A 12 3.01 -5.00 -6.52
C GLU A 12 2.66 -6.04 -5.46
N PHE A 13 3.55 -6.23 -4.48
CA PHE A 13 3.31 -7.15 -3.37
C PHE A 13 2.06 -6.78 -2.55
N LEU A 14 1.91 -5.51 -2.17
CA LEU A 14 0.75 -5.05 -1.41
C LEU A 14 -0.56 -5.21 -2.19
N GLN A 15 -0.54 -4.97 -3.49
CA GLN A 15 -1.70 -5.18 -4.37
C GLN A 15 -2.10 -6.66 -4.42
N ILE A 16 -1.15 -7.56 -4.61
CA ILE A 16 -1.40 -9.01 -4.67
C ILE A 16 -1.96 -9.50 -3.33
N VAL A 17 -1.34 -9.10 -2.22
CA VAL A 17 -1.77 -9.51 -0.87
C VAL A 17 -3.19 -9.02 -0.58
N ARG A 18 -3.51 -7.76 -0.89
CA ARG A 18 -4.86 -7.22 -0.72
C ARG A 18 -5.88 -8.02 -1.53
N ARG A 19 -5.58 -8.29 -2.81
CA ARG A 19 -6.46 -9.11 -3.67
C ARG A 19 -6.64 -10.53 -3.17
N LEU A 20 -5.58 -11.18 -2.67
CA LEU A 20 -5.68 -12.54 -2.11
C LEU A 20 -6.59 -12.63 -0.89
N TRP A 21 -6.78 -11.51 -0.17
CA TRP A 21 -7.72 -11.44 0.94
C TRP A 21 -9.14 -11.09 0.52
N THR A 22 -9.32 -10.34 -0.56
CA THR A 22 -10.64 -9.81 -0.96
C THR A 22 -11.32 -10.59 -2.07
N ASP A 23 -10.55 -11.24 -2.93
CA ASP A 23 -11.02 -11.84 -4.18
C ASP A 23 -10.96 -13.37 -4.09
N ASP A 24 -11.75 -14.05 -4.93
CA ASP A 24 -11.78 -15.51 -4.92
C ASP A 24 -10.58 -16.16 -5.61
N THR A 25 -10.13 -15.52 -6.69
CA THR A 25 -9.00 -15.95 -7.51
C THR A 25 -8.25 -14.71 -7.98
N VAL A 26 -6.90 -14.73 -7.93
CA VAL A 26 -6.08 -13.53 -8.19
C VAL A 26 -5.09 -13.72 -9.33
N THR A 27 -5.44 -13.28 -10.53
CA THR A 27 -4.45 -13.16 -11.60
C THR A 27 -3.80 -11.77 -11.59
N TYR A 28 -2.46 -11.76 -11.52
CA TYR A 28 -1.64 -10.56 -11.48
C TYR A 28 -0.41 -10.74 -12.37
N ARG A 29 -0.09 -9.73 -13.19
CA ARG A 29 1.11 -9.71 -14.04
C ARG A 29 1.74 -8.33 -13.97
N GLY A 30 2.75 -8.19 -13.12
CA GLY A 30 3.58 -7.00 -12.98
C GLY A 30 4.99 -7.22 -13.52
N GLU A 31 5.85 -6.24 -13.27
CA GLU A 31 7.27 -6.29 -13.59
C GLU A 31 8.03 -7.23 -12.63
N HIS A 32 7.61 -7.29 -11.37
CA HIS A 32 8.31 -8.06 -10.34
C HIS A 32 7.62 -9.37 -9.97
N PHE A 33 6.29 -9.44 -10.06
CA PHE A 33 5.53 -10.63 -9.73
C PHE A 33 4.55 -11.03 -10.84
N SER A 34 4.45 -12.33 -11.09
CA SER A 34 3.41 -12.92 -11.93
C SER A 34 2.76 -14.06 -11.15
N VAL A 35 1.43 -13.99 -10.98
CA VAL A 35 0.64 -15.01 -10.30
C VAL A 35 -0.60 -15.29 -11.14
N THR A 36 -0.93 -16.56 -11.34
CA THR A 36 -2.05 -16.99 -12.17
C THR A 36 -2.93 -17.93 -11.38
N ASP A 37 -4.18 -17.53 -11.19
CA ASP A 37 -5.24 -18.26 -10.50
C ASP A 37 -4.90 -18.90 -9.12
N PRO A 38 -4.17 -18.20 -8.22
CA PRO A 38 -4.08 -18.60 -6.83
C PRO A 38 -5.41 -18.31 -6.11
N THR A 39 -5.71 -19.11 -5.09
CA THR A 39 -6.75 -18.82 -4.12
C THR A 39 -6.19 -18.97 -2.71
N LEU A 40 -6.70 -18.16 -1.77
CA LEU A 40 -6.32 -18.24 -0.37
C LEU A 40 -7.41 -18.98 0.42
N ALA A 41 -7.09 -20.19 0.86
CA ALA A 41 -8.03 -21.04 1.61
C ALA A 41 -8.39 -20.46 2.99
N ALA A 42 -7.44 -19.77 3.64
CA ALA A 42 -7.63 -19.12 4.93
C ALA A 42 -7.57 -17.60 4.77
N ARG A 43 -8.74 -16.94 4.78
CA ARG A 43 -8.83 -15.48 4.68
C ARG A 43 -8.87 -14.81 6.07
N PRO A 44 -8.43 -13.55 6.18
CA PRO A 44 -8.56 -12.78 7.42
C PRO A 44 -10.03 -12.67 7.86
N VAL A 45 -10.24 -12.59 9.18
CA VAL A 45 -11.56 -12.31 9.74
C VAL A 45 -11.97 -10.88 9.39
N VAL A 46 -13.10 -10.73 8.71
CA VAL A 46 -13.69 -9.43 8.35
C VAL A 46 -14.16 -8.73 9.62
N ARG A 47 -13.77 -7.45 9.79
CA ARG A 47 -14.20 -6.61 10.91
C ARG A 47 -14.92 -5.37 10.37
N GLY A 48 -16.23 -5.29 10.58
CA GLY A 48 -17.07 -4.24 10.00
C GLY A 48 -17.14 -4.37 8.48
N GLU A 49 -16.96 -3.26 7.76
CA GLU A 49 -17.03 -3.22 6.29
C GLU A 49 -15.70 -3.58 5.60
N ARG A 50 -14.58 -3.62 6.34
CA ARG A 50 -13.26 -3.87 5.76
C ARG A 50 -12.98 -5.37 5.62
N LYS A 51 -12.82 -5.83 4.37
CA LYS A 51 -12.54 -7.23 4.00
C LYS A 51 -11.08 -7.69 4.23
N HIS A 52 -10.20 -6.77 4.60
CA HIS A 52 -8.79 -7.05 4.87
C HIS A 52 -8.31 -6.34 6.14
N PRO A 53 -7.21 -6.78 6.79
CA PRO A 53 -6.57 -6.02 7.86
C PRO A 53 -6.08 -4.66 7.36
N PRO A 54 -5.98 -3.63 8.22
CA PRO A 54 -5.37 -2.37 7.84
C PRO A 54 -3.90 -2.57 7.48
N LEU A 55 -3.49 -2.06 6.32
CA LEU A 55 -2.11 -2.06 5.86
C LEU A 55 -1.40 -0.79 6.33
N TYR A 56 -0.40 -0.97 7.18
CA TYR A 56 0.46 0.11 7.65
C TYR A 56 1.70 0.18 6.77
N PHE A 57 2.09 1.39 6.39
CA PHE A 57 3.32 1.60 5.63
C PHE A 57 4.10 2.78 6.19
N GLY A 58 5.42 2.77 6.00
CA GLY A 58 6.29 3.84 6.46
C GLY A 58 7.43 4.04 5.48
N GLY A 59 7.92 5.28 5.41
CA GLY A 59 9.02 5.68 4.53
C GLY A 59 8.92 7.14 4.13
N ALA A 60 10.07 7.83 4.08
CA ALA A 60 10.14 9.28 3.88
C ALA A 60 10.63 9.71 2.49
N SER A 61 10.96 8.76 1.62
CA SER A 61 11.31 9.09 0.24
C SER A 61 10.08 9.26 -0.63
N ALA A 62 10.15 10.08 -1.67
CA ALA A 62 9.05 10.31 -2.63
C ALA A 62 8.42 9.00 -3.15
N ALA A 63 9.24 8.03 -3.58
CA ALA A 63 8.74 6.73 -4.04
C ALA A 63 8.02 5.91 -2.93
N ALA A 64 8.38 6.13 -1.66
CA ALA A 64 7.68 5.51 -0.52
C ALA A 64 6.34 6.20 -0.25
N GLU A 65 6.31 7.53 -0.36
CA GLU A 65 5.10 8.33 -0.17
C GLU A 65 4.07 8.01 -1.25
N GLU A 66 4.48 7.77 -2.49
CA GLU A 66 3.60 7.28 -3.55
C GLU A 66 2.99 5.91 -3.22
N VAL A 67 3.79 4.95 -2.72
CA VAL A 67 3.28 3.63 -2.30
C VAL A 67 2.36 3.75 -1.09
N ALA A 68 2.71 4.61 -0.13
CA ALA A 68 1.87 4.88 1.04
C ALA A 68 0.50 5.41 0.61
N ALA A 69 0.48 6.45 -0.22
CA ALA A 69 -0.73 7.09 -0.69
C ALA A 69 -1.60 6.13 -1.53
N THR A 70 -0.98 5.24 -2.31
CA THR A 70 -1.71 4.35 -3.25
C THR A 70 -2.07 2.98 -2.71
N GLU A 71 -1.37 2.46 -1.69
CA GLU A 71 -1.56 1.07 -1.25
C GLU A 71 -1.80 0.93 0.27
N ALA A 72 -1.32 1.86 1.10
CA ALA A 72 -1.47 1.77 2.56
C ALA A 72 -2.84 2.31 3.03
N ASP A 73 -3.32 1.82 4.17
CA ASP A 73 -4.47 2.39 4.86
C ASP A 73 -4.04 3.36 5.97
N VAL A 74 -2.81 3.22 6.49
CA VAL A 74 -2.24 4.07 7.54
C VAL A 74 -0.77 4.34 7.26
N GLN A 75 -0.37 5.63 7.29
CA GLN A 75 1.03 6.04 7.22
C GLN A 75 1.65 6.11 8.62
N LEU A 76 2.82 5.51 8.76
CA LEU A 76 3.66 5.57 9.96
C LEU A 76 4.75 6.63 9.79
N PHE A 77 4.82 7.55 10.76
CA PHE A 77 5.86 8.55 10.87
C PHE A 77 6.84 8.20 11.98
N TRP A 78 8.07 8.71 11.86
CA TRP A 78 9.03 8.68 12.96
C TRP A 78 8.75 9.83 13.93
N GLY A 79 9.49 9.87 15.04
CA GLY A 79 9.51 11.04 15.92
C GLY A 79 10.18 12.22 15.23
N GLU A 80 9.42 12.97 14.46
CA GLU A 80 9.83 14.14 13.68
C GLU A 80 9.26 15.43 14.34
N PRO A 81 9.88 16.61 14.13
CA PRO A 81 9.31 17.89 14.56
C PRO A 81 7.87 18.09 14.04
N LEU A 82 7.06 18.85 14.80
CA LEU A 82 5.64 19.03 14.48
C LEU A 82 5.40 19.61 13.09
N ASP A 83 6.18 20.64 12.73
CA ASP A 83 6.05 21.32 11.44
C ASP A 83 6.39 20.38 10.28
N ASP A 84 7.45 19.58 10.41
CA ASP A 84 7.87 18.60 9.40
C ASP A 84 6.81 17.52 9.18
N VAL A 85 6.19 17.03 10.25
CA VAL A 85 5.09 16.04 10.16
C VAL A 85 3.85 16.66 9.51
N ALA A 86 3.51 17.90 9.87
CA ALA A 86 2.37 18.60 9.30
C ALA A 86 2.51 18.78 7.77
N GLU A 87 3.68 19.23 7.31
CA GLU A 87 3.97 19.34 5.87
C GLU A 87 3.88 18.00 5.16
N ARG A 88 4.34 16.92 5.80
CA ARG A 88 4.35 15.58 5.19
C ARG A 88 2.96 14.96 5.12
N ILE A 89 2.13 15.17 6.13
CA ILE A 89 0.71 14.80 6.09
C ILE A 89 0.01 15.49 4.92
N GLU A 90 0.28 16.78 4.73
CA GLU A 90 -0.33 17.56 3.65
C GLU A 90 0.09 17.02 2.27
N ARG A 91 1.38 16.73 2.06
CA ARG A 91 1.86 16.10 0.81
C ARG A 91 1.17 14.77 0.54
N LEU A 92 1.01 13.92 1.56
CA LEU A 92 0.37 12.62 1.40
C LEU A 92 -1.13 12.72 1.08
N ARG A 93 -1.84 13.69 1.66
CA ARG A 93 -3.24 13.97 1.32
C ARG A 93 -3.39 14.36 -0.14
N GLN A 94 -2.58 15.32 -0.60
CA GLN A 94 -2.57 15.76 -2.00
C GLN A 94 -2.24 14.61 -2.96
N LEU A 95 -1.30 13.73 -2.59
CA LEU A 95 -0.99 12.54 -3.37
C LEU A 95 -2.17 11.56 -3.41
N SER A 96 -2.85 11.32 -2.29
CA SER A 96 -4.02 10.43 -2.22
C SER A 96 -5.18 10.94 -3.09
N GLU A 97 -5.48 12.24 -3.01
CA GLU A 97 -6.51 12.90 -3.83
C GLU A 97 -6.17 12.79 -5.32
N LYS A 98 -4.94 13.13 -5.70
CA LYS A 98 -4.48 13.05 -7.10
C LYS A 98 -4.56 11.62 -7.67
N LEU A 99 -4.34 10.62 -6.82
CA LEU A 99 -4.31 9.21 -7.20
C LEU A 99 -5.67 8.52 -7.02
N GLY A 100 -6.72 9.26 -6.66
CA GLY A 100 -8.11 8.80 -6.65
C GLY A 100 -8.47 7.89 -5.48
N ARG A 101 -7.82 8.07 -4.32
CA ARG A 101 -8.23 7.45 -3.06
C ARG A 101 -8.97 8.45 -2.18
N GLU A 102 -10.26 8.61 -2.46
CA GLU A 102 -11.31 8.97 -1.50
C GLU A 102 -12.61 8.25 -1.87
#